data_AF-A0AAW7I2L0-F1
#
_entry.id   AF-A0AAW7I2L0-F1
#
_cell.length_a   1.000
_cell.length_b   1.000
_cell.length_c   1.000
_cell.angle_alpha   90.00
_cell.angle_beta   90.00
_cell.angle_gamma   90.00
#
_symmetry.space_group_name_H-M   'P 1'
#
loop_
_entity.id
_entity.type
_entity.pdbx_description
1 polymer ?
#
loop_
_entity_poly.entity_id
_entity_poly.type
_entity_poly.pdbx_seq_one_letter_code
_entity_poly.pdbx_strand_id
1 'polypeptide(L)'
;MLINKNWSLQTTFEVVNVKYYPGGMQSGPQRNRLIETWGQLVGKSRALSELDSLIREYGSINKMSKSVQMASRTIKNLRVFFESLPDEFENLASLKAYRFSEGEKCILEEDLHN
;
A
#
# COMPACT_ATOMS: atom_id res chain seq x y z
N MET A 1 -4.99 12.71 7.47
CA MET A 1 -4.15 11.84 8.32
C MET A 1 -3.05 11.30 7.44
N LEU A 2 -1.81 11.28 7.91
CA LEU A 2 -0.70 10.66 7.17
C LEU A 2 -0.55 9.21 7.62
N ILE A 3 -0.41 8.30 6.66
CA ILE A 3 -0.15 6.88 6.89
C ILE A 3 1.37 6.67 6.91
N ASN A 4 1.85 5.82 7.80
CA ASN A 4 3.27 5.54 7.94
C ASN A 4 3.59 4.11 7.48
N LYS A 5 4.53 3.97 6.55
CA LYS A 5 4.98 2.68 6.02
C LYS A 5 5.65 1.78 7.08
N ASN A 6 6.16 2.36 8.15
CA ASN A 6 6.82 1.61 9.22
C ASN A 6 5.84 0.98 10.21
N TRP A 7 4.55 1.29 10.10
CA TRP A 7 3.52 0.61 10.90
C TRP A 7 3.27 -0.80 10.40
N SER A 8 2.86 -1.68 11.31
CA SER A 8 2.24 -2.95 10.94
C SER A 8 0.82 -2.72 10.43
N LEU A 9 0.28 -3.70 9.70
CA LEU A 9 -1.09 -3.70 9.24
C LEU A 9 -2.08 -3.60 10.41
N GLN A 10 -1.79 -4.28 11.53
CA GLN A 10 -2.61 -4.19 12.75
C GLN A 10 -2.65 -2.75 13.30
N THR A 11 -1.48 -2.15 13.49
CA THR A 11 -1.37 -0.76 13.97
C THR A 11 -2.11 0.18 13.02
N THR A 12 -2.03 -0.07 11.71
CA THR A 12 -2.74 0.70 10.71
C THR A 12 -4.26 0.59 10.89
N PHE A 13 -4.81 -0.60 11.12
CA PHE A 13 -6.24 -0.75 11.44
C PHE A 13 -6.62 0.02 12.71
N GLU A 14 -5.86 -0.13 13.80
CA GLU A 14 -6.13 0.51 15.09
C GLU A 14 -6.16 2.04 14.96
N VAL A 15 -5.11 2.64 14.39
CA VAL A 15 -5.01 4.10 14.26
C VAL A 15 -6.07 4.66 13.32
N VAL A 16 -6.35 3.99 12.20
CA VAL A 16 -7.36 4.46 11.25
C VAL A 16 -8.77 4.30 11.84
N ASN A 17 -9.07 3.21 12.55
CA ASN A 17 -10.37 3.00 13.20
C ASN A 17 -10.66 4.02 14.30
N VAL A 18 -9.64 4.44 15.07
CA VAL A 18 -9.78 5.51 16.08
C VAL A 18 -10.20 6.82 15.42
N LYS A 19 -9.66 7.13 14.24
CA LYS A 19 -9.92 8.40 13.55
C LYS A 19 -11.20 8.39 12.71
N TYR A 20 -11.54 7.25 12.11
CA TYR A 20 -12.68 7.08 11.23
C TYR A 20 -13.61 6.03 11.81
N TYR A 21 -14.54 6.48 12.64
CA TYR A 21 -15.47 5.60 13.34
C TYR A 21 -16.27 4.73 12.35
N PRO A 22 -16.44 3.42 12.62
CA PRO A 22 -17.22 2.53 11.77
C PRO A 22 -18.69 2.97 11.69
N GLY A 23 -19.28 2.93 10.49
CA GLY A 23 -20.73 3.18 10.29
C GLY A 23 -21.10 4.59 9.82
N GLY A 24 -20.14 5.52 9.72
CA GLY A 24 -20.36 6.79 9.04
C GLY A 24 -20.32 6.62 7.51
N MET A 25 -21.26 7.27 6.81
CA MET A 25 -21.41 7.17 5.35
C MET A 25 -20.13 7.57 4.58
N GLN A 26 -19.35 8.51 5.13
CA GLN A 26 -18.07 8.94 4.55
C GLN A 26 -16.85 8.31 5.22
N SER A 27 -16.93 7.96 6.51
CA SER A 27 -15.79 7.46 7.29
C SER A 27 -15.38 6.05 6.88
N GLY A 28 -16.33 5.18 6.52
CA GLY A 28 -16.05 3.81 6.09
C GLY A 28 -15.18 3.72 4.82
N PRO A 29 -15.59 4.36 3.70
CA PRO A 29 -14.78 4.38 2.48
C PRO A 29 -13.41 5.05 2.68
N GLN A 30 -13.34 6.13 3.45
CA GLN A 30 -12.08 6.84 3.70
C GLN A 30 -11.11 5.99 4.52
N ARG A 31 -11.60 5.25 5.53
CA ARG A 31 -10.81 4.27 6.27
C ARG A 31 -10.19 3.23 5.33
N ASN A 32 -11.00 2.62 4.46
CA ASN A 32 -10.53 1.55 3.58
C ASN A 32 -9.42 2.06 2.66
N ARG A 33 -9.59 3.25 2.08
CA ARG A 33 -8.56 3.90 1.23
C ARG A 33 -7.25 4.13 1.96
N LEU A 34 -7.27 4.46 3.25
CA LEU A 34 -6.04 4.66 4.03
C LEU A 34 -5.29 3.35 4.28
N ILE A 35 -6.00 2.24 4.45
CA ILE A 35 -5.40 0.90 4.56
C ILE A 35 -4.84 0.45 3.20
N GLU A 36 -5.55 0.71 2.11
CA GLU A 36 -5.06 0.49 0.74
C GLU A 36 -3.77 1.32 0.48
N THR A 37 -3.77 2.58 0.90
CA THR A 37 -2.59 3.47 0.80
C THR A 37 -1.40 2.90 1.59
N TRP A 38 -1.62 2.34 2.78
CA TRP A 38 -0.56 1.64 3.52
C TRP A 38 0.01 0.48 2.70
N GLY A 39 -0.87 -0.34 2.09
CA GLY A 39 -0.45 -1.44 1.21
C GLY A 39 0.45 -0.97 0.07
N GLN A 40 0.07 0.13 -0.60
CA GLN A 40 0.86 0.73 -1.67
C GLN A 40 2.25 1.18 -1.18
N LEU A 41 2.37 1.68 0.04
CA LEU A 41 3.64 2.14 0.61
C LEU A 41 4.60 1.00 0.98
N VAL A 42 4.06 -0.17 1.36
CA VAL A 42 4.86 -1.32 1.80
C VAL A 42 5.10 -2.36 0.72
N GLY A 43 4.32 -2.32 -0.36
CA GLY A 43 4.39 -3.29 -1.46
C GLY A 43 3.61 -4.58 -1.19
N LYS A 44 3.40 -5.35 -2.26
CA LYS A 44 2.56 -6.57 -2.25
C LYS A 44 3.00 -7.61 -1.21
N SER A 45 4.28 -7.96 -1.19
CA SER A 45 4.85 -9.07 -0.42
C SER A 45 4.67 -8.81 1.07
N ARG A 46 5.02 -7.61 1.52
CA ARG A 46 4.82 -7.21 2.91
C ARG A 46 3.34 -7.09 3.25
N ALA A 47 2.52 -6.47 2.40
CA ALA A 47 1.09 -6.32 2.67
C ALA A 47 0.36 -7.67 2.80
N LEU A 48 0.65 -8.63 1.91
CA LEU A 48 0.08 -9.97 1.95
C LEU A 48 0.61 -10.79 3.13
N SER A 49 1.92 -10.73 3.39
CA SER A 49 2.51 -11.44 4.53
C SER A 49 1.90 -10.98 5.86
N GLU A 50 1.76 -9.68 6.08
CA GLU A 50 1.15 -9.16 7.31
C GLU A 50 -0.34 -9.50 7.40
N LEU A 51 -1.07 -9.48 6.28
CA LEU A 51 -2.48 -9.87 6.25
C LEU A 51 -2.68 -11.36 6.59
N ASP A 52 -1.88 -12.25 5.98
CA ASP A 52 -1.95 -13.69 6.23
C ASP A 52 -1.52 -14.02 7.67
N SER A 53 -0.51 -13.33 8.22
CA SER A 53 -0.12 -13.46 9.63
C SER A 53 -1.26 -13.07 10.57
N LEU A 54 -1.92 -11.92 10.32
CA LEU A 54 -3.08 -11.51 11.12
C LEU A 54 -4.23 -12.50 11.04
N ILE A 55 -4.55 -13.01 9.84
CA ILE A 55 -5.61 -14.01 9.68
C ILE A 55 -5.29 -15.28 10.49
N ARG A 56 -4.03 -15.71 10.54
CA ARG A 56 -3.57 -16.86 11.33
C ARG A 56 -3.67 -16.58 12.83
N GLU A 57 -3.24 -15.42 13.30
CA GLU A 57 -3.29 -15.03 14.72
C GLU A 57 -4.73 -15.03 15.26
N TYR A 58 -5.68 -14.48 14.50
CA TYR A 58 -7.11 -14.51 14.85
C TYR A 58 -7.79 -15.84 14.51
N GLY A 59 -7.11 -16.75 13.80
CA GLY A 59 -7.56 -18.06 13.37
C GLY A 59 -8.56 -18.09 12.20
N SER A 60 -9.12 -16.95 11.78
CA SER A 60 -9.98 -16.86 10.58
C SER A 60 -10.23 -15.41 10.16
N ILE A 61 -10.56 -15.20 8.87
CA ILE A 61 -10.98 -13.89 8.35
C ILE A 61 -12.20 -13.35 9.12
N ASN A 62 -13.14 -14.20 9.53
CA ASN A 62 -14.35 -13.75 10.22
C ASN A 62 -14.09 -13.27 11.66
N LYS A 63 -13.11 -13.86 12.35
CA LYS A 63 -12.70 -13.39 13.69
C LYS A 63 -11.87 -12.11 13.57
N MET A 64 -10.94 -12.06 12.63
CA MET A 64 -10.12 -10.88 12.33
C MET A 64 -10.96 -9.69 11.89
N SER A 65 -11.94 -9.89 11.01
CA SER A 65 -12.80 -8.81 10.51
C SER A 65 -13.59 -8.15 11.64
N LYS A 66 -14.08 -8.94 12.61
CA LYS A 66 -14.73 -8.43 13.82
C LYS A 66 -13.78 -7.64 14.72
N SER A 67 -12.56 -8.12 14.94
CA SER A 67 -11.59 -7.41 15.80
C SER A 67 -11.18 -6.07 15.22
N VAL A 68 -10.97 -5.99 13.89
CA VAL A 68 -10.63 -4.73 13.21
C VAL A 68 -11.86 -3.93 12.77
N GLN A 69 -13.07 -4.31 13.21
CA GLN A 69 -14.33 -3.61 12.94
C GLN A 69 -14.59 -3.36 11.44
N MET A 70 -14.29 -4.35 10.61
CA MET A 70 -14.51 -4.33 9.16
C MET A 70 -15.37 -5.51 8.72
N ALA A 71 -16.09 -5.37 7.61
CA ALA A 71 -16.81 -6.49 7.03
C ALA A 71 -15.81 -7.52 6.43
N SER A 72 -16.08 -8.82 6.59
CA SER A 72 -15.25 -9.88 6.00
C SER A 72 -15.10 -9.72 4.47
N ARG A 73 -16.13 -9.21 3.78
CA ARG A 73 -16.06 -8.88 2.35
C ARG A 73 -15.00 -7.82 2.06
N THR A 74 -14.89 -6.80 2.91
CA THR A 74 -13.89 -5.74 2.75
C THR A 74 -12.48 -6.29 2.94
N ILE A 75 -12.25 -7.20 3.89
CA ILE A 75 -10.96 -7.87 4.07
C ILE A 75 -10.60 -8.70 2.83
N LYS A 76 -11.56 -9.43 2.24
CA LYS A 76 -11.34 -10.16 0.98
C LYS A 76 -10.98 -9.22 -0.17
N ASN A 77 -11.69 -8.10 -0.30
CA ASN A 77 -11.37 -7.08 -1.32
C ASN A 77 -9.97 -6.48 -1.10
N LEU A 78 -9.59 -6.25 0.16
CA LEU A 78 -8.27 -5.74 0.51
C LEU A 78 -7.17 -6.73 0.11
N ARG A 79 -7.40 -8.04 0.28
CA ARG A 79 -6.49 -9.08 -0.19
C ARG A 79 -6.30 -9.03 -1.71
N VAL A 80 -7.41 -8.98 -2.47
CA VAL A 80 -7.37 -8.85 -3.94
C VAL A 80 -6.62 -7.59 -4.35
N PHE A 81 -6.82 -6.49 -3.64
CA PHE A 81 -6.08 -5.25 -3.87
C PHE A 81 -4.57 -5.45 -3.62
N PHE A 82 -4.18 -6.02 -2.48
CA PHE A 82 -2.77 -6.30 -2.18
C PHE A 82 -2.12 -7.26 -3.20
N GLU A 83 -2.84 -8.26 -3.69
CA GLU A 83 -2.38 -9.17 -4.76
C GLU A 83 -2.06 -8.45 -6.07
N SER A 84 -2.75 -7.32 -6.33
CA SER A 84 -2.57 -6.47 -7.52
C SER A 84 -1.44 -5.45 -7.40
N LEU A 85 -0.89 -5.24 -6.19
CA LEU A 85 0.20 -4.30 -5.99
C LEU A 85 1.51 -4.81 -6.61
N PRO A 86 2.41 -3.91 -7.04
CA PRO A 86 3.77 -4.29 -7.39
C PRO A 86 4.56 -4.64 -6.11
N ASP A 87 5.45 -5.63 -6.23
CA ASP A 87 6.48 -5.93 -5.21
C ASP A 87 7.71 -5.05 -5.37
N GLU A 88 8.02 -4.76 -6.63
CA GLU A 88 9.11 -3.92 -7.04
C GLU A 88 8.61 -2.47 -7.05
N PHE A 89 8.84 -1.75 -5.94
CA PHE A 89 9.60 -0.53 -6.19
C PHE A 89 10.91 -1.06 -6.76
N GLU A 90 11.05 -1.04 -8.08
CA GLU A 90 12.36 -1.17 -8.70
C GLU A 90 13.25 -0.27 -7.85
N ASN A 91 14.22 -0.89 -7.16
CA ASN A 91 15.39 -0.14 -6.75
C ASN A 91 15.74 0.64 -8.00
N LEU A 92 15.68 1.98 -7.93
CA LEU A 92 16.28 2.82 -8.94
C LEU A 92 17.74 2.40 -8.96
N ALA A 93 18.01 1.38 -9.76
CA ALA A 93 19.27 0.71 -9.90
C ALA A 93 20.16 1.79 -10.46
N SER A 94 21.01 2.31 -9.58
CA SER A 94 21.67 3.58 -9.74
C SER A 94 20.69 4.75 -9.91
N LEU A 95 20.69 5.64 -8.91
CA LEU A 95 20.94 7.03 -9.27
C LEU A 95 22.20 7.02 -10.13
N LYS A 96 22.07 6.81 -11.46
CA LYS A 96 23.10 7.23 -12.40
C LYS A 96 23.26 8.69 -12.04
N ALA A 97 24.37 9.01 -11.38
CA ALA A 97 24.71 10.38 -11.07
C ALA A 97 24.93 11.03 -12.43
N TYR A 98 23.86 11.57 -13.01
CA TYR A 98 23.93 12.40 -14.19
C TYR A 98 24.64 13.67 -13.73
N ARG A 99 25.97 13.66 -13.82
CA ARG A 99 26.78 14.85 -13.71
C ARG A 99 26.57 15.61 -15.00
N PHE A 100 25.61 16.54 -14.98
CA PHE A 100 25.54 17.56 -16.01
C PHE A 100 26.79 18.42 -15.88
N SER A 101 27.69 18.32 -16.85
CA SER A 101 28.82 19.22 -16.98
C SER A 101 28.37 20.41 -17.82
N GLU A 102 28.60 21.63 -17.33
CA GLU A 102 28.24 22.85 -18.04
C GLU A 102 29.16 22.98 -19.27
N GLY A 103 28.59 22.88 -20.48
CA GLY A 103 29.32 23.01 -21.74
C GLY A 103 29.32 21.78 -22.66
N GLU A 104 28.79 20.63 -22.24
CA GLU A 104 28.63 19.47 -23.12
C GLU A 104 27.39 19.65 -24.04
N LYS A 105 27.60 19.63 -25.35
CA LYS A 105 26.51 19.57 -26.34
C LYS A 105 25.94 18.16 -26.36
N CYS A 106 24.73 18.00 -25.84
CA CYS A 106 23.96 16.78 -26.05
C CYS A 106 23.51 16.72 -27.51
N ILE A 107 23.97 15.69 -28.24
CA ILE A 107 23.48 15.40 -29.58
C ILE A 107 22.29 14.46 -29.38
N LEU A 108 21.08 15.02 -29.39
CA LEU A 108 19.87 14.21 -29.46
C LEU A 108 19.71 13.84 -30.94
N GLU A 109 20.05 12.61 -31.29
CA GLU A 109 19.65 12.05 -32.58
C GLU A 109 18.14 11.79 -32.50
N GLU A 110 17.37 12.61 -33.21
CA GLU A 110 15.96 12.31 -33.47
C GLU A 110 15.91 11.15 -34.47
N ASP A 111 15.52 9.96 -34.01
CA ASP A 111 15.19 8.83 -34.89
C ASP A 111 13.89 9.14 -35.65
N LEU A 112 14.00 10.01 -36.66
CA LEU A 112 13.00 10.13 -37.72
C LEU A 112 13.21 8.96 -38.68
N HIS A 113 12.60 7.83 -38.37
CA HIS A 113 12.37 6.77 -39.34
C HIS A 113 10.92 6.81 -39.80
N ASN A 114 10.79 7.06 -41.11
CA ASN A 114 9.56 7.27 -41.89
C ASN A 114 8.91 5.93 -42.27
#